data_AF-A0A3D8R480-F1
#
_entry.id   AF-A0A3D8R480-F1
#
_cell.length_a   1.000
_cell.length_b   1.000
_cell.length_c   1.000
_cell.angle_alpha   90.00
_cell.angle_beta   90.00
_cell.angle_gamma   90.00
#
_symmetry.space_group_name_H-M   'P 1'
#
loop_
_entity.id
_entity.type
_entity.pdbx_description
1 polymer ?
#
loop_
_entity_poly.entity_id
_entity_poly.type
_entity_poly.pdbx_seq_one_letter_code
_entity_poly.pdbx_strand_id
1 'polypeptide(L)'
;MARAAPGDIAQIWQGLMPALDPVVAATWVAPPNGTNPLALATYTRQQLLTFMRDPQYAVDMFTEGERPLRPVICWPNYPRMRDEAAVIWQYRAVDFPPGPGVPALPHTQPRIDANIQTLGVVDPIRRLIYRGDLHALDALKRADKWSPDGYGRDGMSYAAMAWNNGVHLNAGHELVLHYILYSCRKSRTWAQQPLYCPRLNSNAPSTDIHLDLILTHYYHLFWRYWSFLDRVTVLPGGHITWLEDNNGNPRLSPRSLATLADNITGGQYKSLMANNAFDLATHVPDIWYRAVNPNPNANLPQALWTSAVARAAIDTPPLTGPFLDPPLQHAFTLRNYSAFVRLLRVGACADTFLRSIDGIHGWHGRRSREWKYIAAAVHWHRNINPNPGGQVAGGTLYHVIVRMLDGRMIALALRVGLPGAYGITAAQEGVLRARLYAHARRFIQLVGGGSRFHVNGPNRTTRNDAGNTAADEVRALAAARPGIRLHSLIALL
;
A
#
# COMPACT_ATOMS: atom_id res chain seq x y z
N MET A 1 17.06 -22.78 6.53
CA MET A 1 17.93 -21.64 6.17
C MET A 1 17.42 -20.42 6.93
N ALA A 2 18.29 -19.74 7.69
CA ALA A 2 17.94 -18.55 8.45
C ALA A 2 17.62 -17.38 7.51
N ARG A 3 16.70 -16.47 7.88
CA ARG A 3 16.47 -15.19 7.17
C ARG A 3 17.77 -14.38 7.17
N ALA A 4 18.00 -13.57 6.12
CA ALA A 4 19.16 -12.69 6.05
C ALA A 4 19.18 -11.80 7.30
N ALA A 5 20.35 -11.66 7.94
CA ALA A 5 20.43 -10.83 9.13
C ALA A 5 20.19 -9.36 8.71
N PRO A 6 19.47 -8.55 9.49
CA PRO A 6 19.30 -7.12 9.19
C PRO A 6 20.62 -6.38 8.96
N GLY A 7 21.74 -6.86 9.54
CA GLY A 7 23.09 -6.35 9.32
C GLY A 7 23.61 -6.55 7.89
N ASP A 8 23.31 -7.67 7.24
CA ASP A 8 23.80 -8.00 5.89
C ASP A 8 23.21 -7.04 4.85
N ILE A 9 21.91 -6.76 4.97
CA ILE A 9 21.22 -5.79 4.11
C ILE A 9 21.80 -4.39 4.32
N ALA A 10 22.04 -3.99 5.57
CA ALA A 10 22.64 -2.69 5.87
C ALA A 10 24.05 -2.54 5.26
N GLN A 11 24.85 -3.61 5.31
CA GLN A 11 26.18 -3.65 4.69
C GLN A 11 26.09 -3.45 3.17
N ILE A 12 25.21 -4.17 2.47
CA ILE A 12 25.02 -4.01 1.02
C ILE A 12 24.70 -2.56 0.67
N TRP A 13 23.79 -1.92 1.41
CA TRP A 13 23.44 -0.51 1.19
C TRP A 13 24.58 0.47 1.47
N GLN A 14 25.53 0.11 2.32
CA GLN A 14 26.76 0.86 2.57
C GLN A 14 27.86 0.56 1.55
N GLY A 15 27.61 -0.34 0.59
CA GLY A 15 28.60 -0.79 -0.38
C GLY A 15 29.56 -1.84 0.13
N LEU A 16 29.25 -2.46 1.25
CA LEU A 16 30.01 -3.56 1.81
C LEU A 16 29.31 -4.86 1.47
N MET A 17 30.09 -5.86 1.05
CA MET A 17 29.58 -7.21 0.93
C MET A 17 29.35 -7.80 2.33
N PRO A 18 28.23 -8.51 2.56
CA PRO A 18 28.02 -9.25 3.80
C PRO A 18 29.20 -10.15 4.13
N ALA A 19 29.41 -10.47 5.40
CA ALA A 19 30.40 -11.49 5.75
C ALA A 19 30.00 -12.82 5.12
N LEU A 20 30.96 -13.49 4.47
CA LEU A 20 30.70 -14.81 3.91
C LEU A 20 30.43 -15.80 5.05
N ASP A 21 29.31 -16.51 4.98
CA ASP A 21 28.97 -17.55 5.96
C ASP A 21 30.06 -18.66 5.94
N PRO A 22 30.80 -18.87 7.04
CA PRO A 22 31.88 -19.86 7.08
C PRO A 22 31.37 -21.30 6.90
N VAL A 23 30.12 -21.60 7.24
CA VAL A 23 29.51 -22.92 6.99
C VAL A 23 29.28 -23.12 5.49
N VAL A 24 28.82 -22.07 4.79
CA VAL A 24 28.65 -22.11 3.33
C VAL A 24 30.01 -22.18 2.64
N ALA A 25 30.98 -21.38 3.07
CA ALA A 25 32.34 -21.40 2.54
C ALA A 25 33.00 -22.77 2.67
N ALA A 26 32.81 -23.45 3.81
CA ALA A 26 33.35 -24.79 4.06
C ALA A 26 32.73 -25.88 3.16
N THR A 27 31.59 -25.61 2.52
CA THR A 27 30.93 -26.57 1.60
C THR A 27 31.39 -26.44 0.16
N TRP A 28 32.24 -25.45 -0.15
CA TRP A 28 32.74 -25.25 -1.51
C TRP A 28 33.86 -26.23 -1.84
N VAL A 29 33.80 -26.75 -3.06
CA VAL A 29 34.75 -27.75 -3.56
C VAL A 29 35.81 -27.02 -4.36
N ALA A 30 37.08 -27.17 -3.97
CA ALA A 30 38.20 -26.66 -4.75
C ALA A 30 38.37 -27.46 -6.06
N PRO A 31 38.77 -26.81 -7.16
CA PRO A 31 39.07 -27.50 -8.41
C PRO A 31 40.28 -28.44 -8.21
N PRO A 32 40.14 -29.76 -8.43
CA PRO A 32 41.14 -30.75 -8.04
C PRO A 32 42.46 -30.67 -8.84
N ASN A 33 42.44 -30.00 -9.99
CA ASN A 33 43.59 -29.83 -10.88
C ASN A 33 44.05 -28.35 -10.94
N GLY A 34 43.50 -27.49 -10.07
CA GLY A 34 43.79 -26.05 -10.02
C GLY A 34 43.09 -25.20 -11.09
N THR A 35 43.48 -23.93 -11.18
CA THR A 35 42.90 -22.92 -12.10
C THR A 35 43.82 -22.51 -13.25
N ASN A 36 44.90 -23.26 -13.51
CA ASN A 36 45.74 -22.97 -14.67
C ASN A 36 44.99 -23.27 -16.00
N PRO A 37 45.34 -22.62 -17.12
CA PRO A 37 44.62 -22.77 -18.39
C PRO A 37 44.49 -24.22 -18.89
N LEU A 38 45.49 -25.07 -18.66
CA LEU A 38 45.46 -26.48 -19.08
C LEU A 38 44.47 -27.30 -18.24
N ALA A 39 44.44 -27.08 -16.93
CA ALA A 39 43.50 -27.71 -16.02
C ALA A 39 42.06 -27.27 -16.29
N LEU A 40 41.84 -25.97 -16.46
CA LEU A 40 40.53 -25.37 -16.72
C LEU A 40 39.87 -25.95 -18.00
N ALA A 41 40.65 -26.16 -19.06
CA ALA A 41 40.19 -26.72 -20.33
C ALA A 41 39.65 -28.16 -20.22
N THR A 42 40.01 -28.90 -19.15
CA THR A 42 39.54 -30.28 -18.91
C THR A 42 38.20 -30.36 -18.18
N TYR A 43 37.75 -29.28 -17.54
CA TYR A 43 36.54 -29.32 -16.71
C TYR A 43 35.26 -29.28 -17.53
N THR A 44 34.33 -30.18 -17.23
CA THR A 44 32.98 -30.15 -17.80
C THR A 44 32.23 -28.89 -17.38
N ARG A 45 31.19 -28.54 -18.14
CA ARG A 45 30.30 -27.43 -17.81
C ARG A 45 29.75 -27.49 -16.38
N GLN A 46 29.33 -28.68 -15.93
CA GLN A 46 28.76 -28.88 -14.59
C GLN A 46 29.81 -28.62 -13.50
N GLN A 47 31.05 -29.06 -13.73
CA GLN A 47 32.18 -28.80 -12.83
C GLN A 47 32.48 -27.30 -12.77
N LEU A 48 32.55 -26.61 -13.91
CA LEU A 48 32.71 -25.15 -13.94
C LEU A 48 31.60 -24.45 -13.14
N LEU A 49 30.32 -24.78 -13.36
CA LEU A 49 29.18 -24.22 -12.60
C LEU A 49 29.23 -24.54 -11.09
N THR A 50 29.93 -25.59 -10.70
CA THR A 50 30.08 -25.98 -9.29
C THR A 50 31.19 -25.19 -8.63
N PHE A 51 32.35 -25.10 -9.28
CA PHE A 51 33.51 -24.34 -8.79
C PHE A 51 33.26 -22.84 -8.80
N MET A 52 32.44 -22.34 -9.73
CA MET A 52 32.03 -20.93 -9.80
C MET A 52 31.31 -20.41 -8.55
N ARG A 53 30.82 -21.29 -7.67
CA ARG A 53 30.15 -20.88 -6.42
C ARG A 53 31.12 -20.23 -5.45
N ASP A 54 32.40 -20.59 -5.54
CA ASP A 54 33.47 -19.99 -4.77
C ASP A 54 33.94 -18.68 -5.46
N PRO A 55 33.87 -17.52 -4.80
CA PRO A 55 34.31 -16.24 -5.35
C PRO A 55 35.77 -16.24 -5.78
N GLN A 56 36.63 -17.08 -5.19
CA GLN A 56 38.03 -17.19 -5.59
C GLN A 56 38.17 -17.75 -7.02
N TYR A 57 37.28 -18.65 -7.41
CA TYR A 57 37.35 -19.35 -8.70
C TYR A 57 36.32 -18.84 -9.73
N ALA A 58 35.32 -18.06 -9.29
CA ALA A 58 34.22 -17.60 -10.13
C ALA A 58 34.67 -16.99 -11.46
N VAL A 59 35.65 -16.08 -11.43
CA VAL A 59 36.14 -15.35 -12.62
C VAL A 59 36.89 -16.28 -13.59
N ASP A 60 37.78 -17.12 -13.08
CA ASP A 60 38.58 -18.06 -13.89
C ASP A 60 37.68 -19.09 -14.57
N MET A 61 36.75 -19.67 -13.81
CA MET A 61 35.81 -20.68 -14.32
C MET A 61 34.81 -20.08 -15.32
N PHE A 62 34.35 -18.85 -15.07
CA PHE A 62 33.49 -18.13 -16.01
C PHE A 62 34.23 -17.87 -17.33
N THR A 63 35.44 -17.29 -17.23
CA THR A 63 36.28 -16.94 -18.39
C THR A 63 36.68 -18.17 -19.21
N GLU A 64 36.96 -19.30 -18.56
CA GLU A 64 37.25 -20.54 -19.29
C GLU A 64 36.03 -21.00 -20.10
N GLY A 65 34.83 -21.01 -19.51
CA GLY A 65 33.67 -21.48 -20.24
C GLY A 65 33.24 -20.55 -21.39
N GLU A 66 33.73 -19.30 -21.44
CA GLU A 66 33.59 -18.38 -22.58
C GLU A 66 34.48 -18.76 -23.78
N ARG A 67 35.49 -19.64 -23.60
CA ARG A 67 36.49 -19.90 -24.64
C ARG A 67 35.89 -20.69 -25.82
N PRO A 68 36.03 -20.18 -27.06
CA PRO A 68 35.48 -20.83 -28.25
C PRO A 68 36.27 -22.06 -28.70
N LEU A 69 37.51 -22.24 -28.23
CA LEU A 69 38.43 -23.29 -28.69
C LEU A 69 38.23 -24.65 -27.99
N ARG A 70 37.16 -24.82 -27.21
CA ARG A 70 36.85 -26.10 -26.56
C ARG A 70 36.11 -27.02 -27.54
N PRO A 71 36.28 -28.36 -27.43
CA PRO A 71 35.46 -29.32 -28.19
C PRO A 71 33.96 -29.10 -27.98
N VAL A 72 33.58 -28.56 -26.82
CA VAL A 72 32.25 -28.07 -26.50
C VAL A 72 32.39 -26.73 -25.76
N ILE A 73 31.93 -25.63 -26.38
CA ILE A 73 31.81 -24.34 -25.69
C ILE A 73 30.85 -24.54 -24.51
N CYS A 74 31.29 -24.20 -23.29
CA CYS A 74 30.49 -24.46 -22.07
C CYS A 74 29.38 -23.43 -21.87
N TRP A 75 29.61 -22.18 -22.30
CA TRP A 75 28.59 -21.12 -22.39
C TRP A 75 28.32 -20.75 -23.86
N PRO A 76 27.86 -21.70 -24.70
CA PRO A 76 27.65 -21.42 -26.11
C PRO A 76 26.60 -20.32 -26.23
N ASN A 77 26.94 -19.27 -26.98
CA ASN A 77 26.08 -18.10 -27.18
C ASN A 77 25.73 -17.34 -25.88
N TYR A 78 26.52 -17.43 -24.81
CA TYR A 78 26.34 -16.52 -23.68
C TYR A 78 26.53 -15.09 -24.17
N PRO A 79 25.54 -14.21 -24.01
CA PRO A 79 25.65 -12.85 -24.49
C PRO A 79 26.77 -12.22 -23.68
N ARG A 80 27.81 -11.72 -24.37
CA ARG A 80 28.81 -10.84 -23.75
C ARG A 80 28.09 -9.54 -23.44
N MET A 81 27.27 -9.54 -22.39
CA MET A 81 26.31 -8.48 -22.04
C MET A 81 27.07 -7.24 -21.59
N ARG A 82 27.61 -6.52 -22.58
CA ARG A 82 28.17 -5.19 -22.45
C ARG A 82 27.18 -4.13 -22.95
N ASP A 83 26.21 -4.53 -23.78
CA ASP A 83 25.15 -3.66 -24.30
C ASP A 83 23.86 -4.43 -24.68
N GLU A 84 22.80 -3.65 -24.88
CA GLU A 84 21.42 -4.02 -25.22
C GLU A 84 21.30 -4.72 -26.57
N ALA A 85 22.12 -4.30 -27.54
CA ALA A 85 22.07 -4.85 -28.89
C ALA A 85 22.40 -6.34 -28.84
N ALA A 86 23.37 -6.76 -28.02
CA ALA A 86 23.74 -8.16 -27.81
C ALA A 86 22.63 -8.99 -27.13
N VAL A 87 21.86 -8.40 -26.20
CA VAL A 87 20.76 -9.09 -25.52
C VAL A 87 19.56 -9.26 -26.45
N ILE A 88 19.17 -8.19 -27.16
CA ILE A 88 18.10 -8.22 -28.17
C ILE A 88 18.47 -9.18 -29.31
N TRP A 89 19.73 -9.16 -29.76
CA TRP A 89 20.29 -10.02 -30.80
C TRP A 89 20.04 -11.51 -30.55
N GLN A 90 20.30 -11.98 -29.32
CA GLN A 90 20.17 -13.39 -28.98
C GLN A 90 18.72 -13.90 -29.00
N TYR A 91 17.75 -13.02 -28.70
CA TYR A 91 16.34 -13.40 -28.59
C TYR A 91 15.51 -13.01 -29.82
N ARG A 92 16.01 -12.15 -30.72
CA ARG A 92 15.21 -11.56 -31.81
C ARG A 92 15.75 -11.72 -33.23
N ALA A 93 16.95 -12.23 -33.53
CA ALA A 93 17.44 -12.23 -34.92
C ALA A 93 17.25 -13.57 -35.66
N VAL A 94 16.55 -13.57 -36.82
CA VAL A 94 16.36 -14.74 -37.70
C VAL A 94 17.54 -14.96 -38.65
N ASP A 95 18.14 -13.90 -39.20
CA ASP A 95 19.28 -13.96 -40.13
C ASP A 95 20.24 -12.78 -39.90
N PHE A 96 21.55 -13.01 -39.85
CA PHE A 96 22.58 -11.97 -39.79
C PHE A 96 23.63 -12.16 -40.90
N PRO A 97 24.10 -11.08 -41.56
CA PRO A 97 23.73 -9.67 -41.33
C PRO A 97 22.36 -9.28 -41.90
N PRO A 98 21.55 -8.45 -41.20
CA PRO A 98 20.43 -7.77 -41.82
C PRO A 98 20.97 -6.81 -42.87
N GLY A 99 20.28 -6.71 -44.01
CA GLY A 99 20.56 -5.66 -44.98
C GLY A 99 20.52 -4.27 -44.30
N PRO A 100 21.30 -3.29 -44.79
CA PRO A 100 21.29 -1.94 -44.24
C PRO A 100 19.87 -1.38 -44.15
N GLY A 101 19.49 -0.85 -42.98
CA GLY A 101 18.20 -0.19 -42.77
C GLY A 101 17.00 -1.08 -42.43
N VAL A 102 17.19 -2.40 -42.28
CA VAL A 102 16.10 -3.31 -41.87
C VAL A 102 16.16 -3.59 -40.36
N PRO A 103 15.13 -3.21 -39.57
CA PRO A 103 15.08 -3.55 -38.16
C PRO A 103 14.89 -5.06 -37.97
N ALA A 104 15.60 -5.66 -37.01
CA ALA A 104 15.47 -7.07 -36.67
C ALA A 104 14.03 -7.40 -36.23
N LEU A 105 13.41 -8.42 -36.85
CA LEU A 105 12.05 -8.87 -36.52
C LEU A 105 12.08 -9.88 -35.36
N PRO A 106 11.29 -9.72 -34.28
CA PRO A 106 11.28 -10.64 -33.13
C PRO A 106 10.90 -12.08 -33.50
N HIS A 107 11.53 -13.07 -32.83
CA HIS A 107 11.13 -14.48 -32.90
C HIS A 107 9.78 -14.72 -32.20
N THR A 108 9.08 -15.80 -32.59
CA THR A 108 7.89 -16.27 -31.87
C THR A 108 8.30 -16.93 -30.54
N GLN A 109 7.46 -16.79 -29.51
CA GLN A 109 7.71 -17.37 -28.17
C GLN A 109 8.06 -18.88 -28.20
N PRO A 110 7.36 -19.73 -28.98
CA PRO A 110 7.72 -21.15 -29.08
C PRO A 110 9.10 -21.40 -29.70
N ARG A 111 9.57 -20.50 -30.57
CA ARG A 111 10.90 -20.60 -31.19
C ARG A 111 12.00 -20.11 -30.26
N ILE A 112 11.70 -19.13 -29.42
CA ILE A 112 12.56 -18.73 -28.30
C ILE A 112 12.71 -19.92 -27.33
N ASP A 113 11.60 -20.54 -26.93
CA ASP A 113 11.60 -21.69 -26.01
C ASP A 113 12.30 -22.93 -26.62
N ALA A 114 12.11 -23.17 -27.92
CA ALA A 114 12.81 -24.23 -28.65
C ALA A 114 14.31 -23.97 -28.76
N ASN A 115 14.75 -22.74 -29.06
CA ASN A 115 16.16 -22.36 -29.06
C ASN A 115 16.76 -22.48 -27.65
N ILE A 116 16.00 -22.15 -26.62
CA ILE A 116 16.38 -22.36 -25.22
C ILE A 116 16.58 -23.88 -24.96
N GLN A 117 15.65 -24.74 -25.33
CA GLN A 117 15.78 -26.17 -25.06
C GLN A 117 16.90 -26.83 -25.89
N THR A 118 17.04 -26.46 -27.17
CA THR A 118 17.99 -27.06 -28.13
C THR A 118 19.43 -26.54 -27.99
N LEU A 119 19.63 -25.26 -27.67
CA LEU A 119 20.98 -24.68 -27.47
C LEU A 119 21.56 -24.96 -26.08
N GLY A 120 20.79 -25.59 -25.18
CA GLY A 120 21.27 -26.01 -23.87
C GLY A 120 21.82 -24.88 -23.00
N VAL A 121 21.45 -23.61 -23.21
CA VAL A 121 22.05 -22.44 -22.55
C VAL A 121 21.63 -22.30 -21.06
N VAL A 122 22.18 -23.11 -20.16
CA VAL A 122 22.30 -22.73 -18.75
C VAL A 122 23.17 -21.47 -18.67
N ASP A 123 22.51 -20.34 -18.41
CA ASP A 123 23.15 -19.06 -18.06
C ASP A 123 23.82 -19.22 -16.68
N PRO A 124 25.16 -19.10 -16.59
CA PRO A 124 25.88 -19.28 -15.35
C PRO A 124 25.55 -18.21 -14.30
N ILE A 125 25.26 -16.97 -14.71
CA ILE A 125 24.84 -15.88 -13.81
C ILE A 125 23.48 -16.17 -13.22
N ARG A 126 22.52 -16.57 -14.06
CA ARG A 126 21.20 -17.03 -13.61
C ARG A 126 21.33 -18.13 -12.55
N ARG A 127 22.25 -19.08 -12.75
CA ARG A 127 22.47 -20.18 -11.80
C ARG A 127 23.03 -19.71 -10.46
N LEU A 128 23.93 -18.72 -10.45
CA LEU A 128 24.45 -18.11 -9.23
C LEU A 128 23.37 -17.30 -8.48
N ILE A 129 22.55 -16.53 -9.21
CA ILE A 129 21.38 -15.82 -8.65
C ILE A 129 20.43 -16.83 -7.98
N TYR A 130 20.12 -17.94 -8.66
CA TYR A 130 19.27 -19.01 -8.12
C TYR A 130 19.83 -19.75 -6.93
N ARG A 131 21.13 -19.68 -6.69
CA ARG A 131 21.75 -20.28 -5.52
C ARG A 131 21.97 -19.27 -4.40
N GLY A 132 21.78 -17.98 -4.67
CA GLY A 132 22.08 -16.91 -3.71
C GLY A 132 23.59 -16.72 -3.51
N ASP A 133 24.42 -17.11 -4.48
CA ASP A 133 25.89 -17.07 -4.41
C ASP A 133 26.39 -15.61 -4.63
N LEU A 134 26.03 -14.70 -3.72
CA LEU A 134 26.25 -13.25 -3.86
C LEU A 134 27.73 -12.87 -4.01
N HIS A 135 28.62 -13.59 -3.33
CA HIS A 135 30.08 -13.32 -3.39
C HIS A 135 30.67 -13.67 -4.75
N ALA A 136 30.24 -14.77 -5.36
CA ALA A 136 30.67 -15.13 -6.71
C ALA A 136 30.18 -14.10 -7.73
N LEU A 137 28.94 -13.64 -7.58
CA LEU A 137 28.38 -12.54 -8.38
C LEU A 137 29.20 -11.25 -8.19
N ASP A 138 29.52 -10.82 -6.97
CA ASP A 138 30.36 -9.64 -6.72
C ASP A 138 31.76 -9.76 -7.34
N ALA A 139 32.40 -10.93 -7.25
CA ALA A 139 33.69 -11.20 -7.91
C ALA A 139 33.61 -11.02 -9.43
N LEU A 140 32.56 -11.56 -10.05
CA LEU A 140 32.29 -11.41 -11.49
C LEU A 140 31.98 -9.95 -11.87
N LYS A 141 31.31 -9.18 -11.00
CA LYS A 141 31.09 -7.74 -11.22
C LYS A 141 32.38 -6.95 -11.23
N ARG A 142 33.25 -7.15 -10.23
CA ARG A 142 34.53 -6.45 -10.13
C ARG A 142 35.45 -6.74 -11.31
N ALA A 143 35.32 -7.92 -11.91
CA ALA A 143 36.04 -8.32 -13.11
C ALA A 143 35.38 -7.91 -14.44
N ASP A 144 34.28 -7.13 -14.41
CA ASP A 144 33.51 -6.73 -15.60
C ASP A 144 33.03 -7.93 -16.46
N LYS A 145 32.73 -9.05 -15.78
CA LYS A 145 32.22 -10.29 -16.38
C LYS A 145 30.72 -10.47 -16.22
N TRP A 146 30.16 -9.78 -15.25
CA TRP A 146 28.74 -9.69 -15.02
C TRP A 146 28.42 -8.27 -14.62
N SER A 147 27.26 -7.80 -15.05
CA SER A 147 26.66 -6.66 -14.40
C SER A 147 25.29 -7.07 -13.86
N PRO A 148 24.90 -6.61 -12.66
CA PRO A 148 23.50 -6.69 -12.21
C PRO A 148 22.54 -5.95 -13.16
N ASP A 149 23.11 -5.34 -14.19
CA ASP A 149 22.50 -4.52 -15.20
C ASP A 149 21.82 -5.25 -16.37
N GLY A 150 21.67 -6.58 -16.29
CA GLY A 150 21.23 -7.41 -17.41
C GLY A 150 19.82 -7.99 -17.30
N TYR A 151 19.31 -8.42 -18.45
CA TYR A 151 18.22 -9.37 -18.57
C TYR A 151 18.80 -10.78 -18.61
N GLY A 152 18.17 -11.73 -17.94
CA GLY A 152 18.54 -13.12 -18.13
C GLY A 152 17.79 -13.75 -19.30
N ARG A 153 17.99 -15.07 -19.38
CA ARG A 153 17.64 -15.88 -20.55
C ARG A 153 16.20 -15.77 -21.07
N ASP A 154 15.26 -15.43 -20.20
CA ASP A 154 13.84 -15.43 -20.57
C ASP A 154 13.33 -14.00 -20.86
N GLY A 155 14.24 -13.04 -21.09
CA GLY A 155 13.88 -11.61 -21.25
C GLY A 155 13.40 -10.95 -19.96
N MET A 156 13.59 -11.61 -18.81
CA MET A 156 13.28 -11.09 -17.47
C MET A 156 14.49 -10.36 -16.88
N SER A 157 14.26 -9.27 -16.15
CA SER A 157 15.36 -8.62 -15.41
C SER A 157 15.93 -9.59 -14.37
N TYR A 158 17.22 -9.49 -14.06
CA TYR A 158 17.80 -10.30 -13.00
C TYR A 158 17.12 -10.12 -11.63
N ALA A 159 16.48 -8.96 -11.38
CA ALA A 159 15.64 -8.74 -10.20
C ALA A 159 14.37 -9.62 -10.24
N ALA A 160 13.67 -9.68 -11.37
CA ALA A 160 12.53 -10.57 -11.54
C ALA A 160 12.94 -12.05 -11.47
N MET A 161 14.13 -12.40 -11.93
CA MET A 161 14.60 -13.78 -11.86
C MET A 161 15.02 -14.21 -10.46
N ALA A 162 15.73 -13.34 -9.74
CA ALA A 162 16.01 -13.51 -8.31
C ALA A 162 14.71 -13.68 -7.51
N TRP A 163 13.64 -13.03 -7.97
CA TRP A 163 12.32 -13.08 -7.35
C TRP A 163 11.45 -14.30 -7.74
N ASN A 164 11.13 -14.50 -9.02
CA ASN A 164 10.15 -15.49 -9.51
C ASN A 164 10.51 -16.95 -9.23
N ASN A 165 11.77 -17.23 -8.91
CA ASN A 165 12.24 -18.58 -8.58
C ASN A 165 12.40 -18.77 -7.05
N GLY A 166 11.96 -17.76 -6.28
CA GLY A 166 12.05 -17.62 -4.84
C GLY A 166 10.68 -17.49 -4.16
N VAL A 167 9.62 -18.08 -4.73
CA VAL A 167 8.32 -18.27 -4.03
C VAL A 167 8.48 -19.05 -2.70
N HIS A 168 9.70 -19.52 -2.37
CA HIS A 168 10.11 -20.01 -1.06
C HIS A 168 11.34 -19.26 -0.49
N LEU A 169 11.10 -18.27 0.38
CA LEU A 169 11.79 -17.93 1.65
C LEU A 169 13.29 -18.28 1.86
N ASN A 170 14.17 -18.19 0.86
CA ASN A 170 15.61 -18.39 1.03
C ASN A 170 16.35 -17.05 1.14
N ALA A 171 17.06 -16.83 2.25
CA ALA A 171 17.76 -15.58 2.57
C ALA A 171 18.79 -15.11 1.53
N GLY A 172 19.45 -16.03 0.84
CA GLY A 172 20.46 -15.69 -0.17
C GLY A 172 19.90 -14.91 -1.36
N HIS A 173 18.65 -15.16 -1.75
CA HIS A 173 18.02 -14.48 -2.89
C HIS A 173 17.58 -13.05 -2.57
N GLU A 174 17.15 -12.82 -1.32
CA GLU A 174 16.85 -11.48 -0.82
C GLU A 174 18.09 -10.58 -0.86
N LEU A 175 19.25 -11.10 -0.44
CA LEU A 175 20.52 -10.35 -0.50
C LEU A 175 20.93 -10.01 -1.94
N VAL A 176 20.74 -10.93 -2.89
CA VAL A 176 21.00 -10.68 -4.32
C VAL A 176 20.08 -9.59 -4.88
N LEU A 177 18.79 -9.60 -4.52
CA LEU A 177 17.86 -8.54 -4.89
C LEU A 177 18.32 -7.18 -4.35
N HIS A 178 18.72 -7.12 -3.08
CA HIS A 178 19.26 -5.89 -2.47
C HIS A 178 20.51 -5.38 -3.17
N TYR A 179 21.41 -6.28 -3.56
CA TYR A 179 22.64 -5.93 -4.28
C TYR A 179 22.37 -5.41 -5.69
N ILE A 180 21.41 -6.01 -6.41
CA ILE A 180 20.95 -5.52 -7.71
C ILE A 180 20.38 -4.11 -7.55
N LEU A 181 19.47 -3.88 -6.59
CA LEU A 181 18.89 -2.56 -6.33
C LEU A 181 19.93 -1.52 -5.91
N TYR A 182 20.92 -1.91 -5.10
CA TYR A 182 22.05 -1.05 -4.74
C TYR A 182 22.88 -0.65 -5.97
N SER A 183 23.13 -1.60 -6.87
CA SER A 183 23.84 -1.33 -8.11
C SER A 183 23.05 -0.39 -9.02
N CYS A 184 21.72 -0.54 -9.10
CA CYS A 184 20.84 0.41 -9.79
C CYS A 184 20.94 1.84 -9.26
N ARG A 185 21.10 1.99 -7.93
CA ARG A 185 21.30 3.32 -7.36
C ARG A 185 22.63 3.94 -7.80
N LYS A 186 23.69 3.17 -8.03
CA LYS A 186 24.98 3.76 -8.40
C LYS A 186 24.99 4.47 -9.76
N SER A 187 24.00 4.24 -10.64
CA SER A 187 23.99 4.84 -11.98
C SER A 187 22.59 5.31 -12.40
N ARG A 188 22.38 6.64 -12.48
CA ARG A 188 21.10 7.27 -12.83
C ARG A 188 20.74 7.11 -14.31
N THR A 189 21.68 7.41 -15.20
CA THR A 189 21.52 7.24 -16.66
C THR A 189 21.02 5.83 -16.96
N TRP A 190 21.52 4.88 -16.18
CA TRP A 190 21.21 3.48 -16.26
C TRP A 190 19.82 3.12 -15.70
N ALA A 191 19.45 3.61 -14.51
CA ALA A 191 18.10 3.50 -13.94
C ALA A 191 16.99 4.04 -14.87
N GLN A 192 17.36 4.92 -15.81
CA GLN A 192 16.49 5.57 -16.79
C GLN A 192 16.50 4.90 -18.18
N GLN A 193 17.48 4.05 -18.48
CA GLN A 193 17.56 3.37 -19.78
C GLN A 193 16.55 2.19 -19.81
N PRO A 194 15.68 2.09 -20.84
CA PRO A 194 14.60 1.09 -20.89
C PRO A 194 15.05 -0.38 -20.94
N LEU A 195 16.36 -0.63 -21.02
CA LEU A 195 16.94 -1.83 -21.62
C LEU A 195 17.99 -2.50 -20.75
N TYR A 196 18.12 -2.08 -19.50
CA TYR A 196 19.11 -2.64 -18.58
C TYR A 196 18.60 -2.80 -17.14
N CYS A 197 17.70 -1.96 -16.65
CA CYS A 197 17.26 -2.02 -15.26
C CYS A 197 15.98 -2.85 -15.06
N PRO A 198 15.67 -3.26 -13.80
CA PRO A 198 14.28 -3.43 -13.40
C PRO A 198 13.49 -2.19 -13.85
N ARG A 199 12.62 -2.38 -14.84
CA ARG A 199 11.86 -1.32 -15.50
C ARG A 199 10.99 -0.61 -14.47
N LEU A 200 11.22 0.69 -14.33
CA LEU A 200 10.28 1.63 -13.73
C LEU A 200 9.25 2.12 -14.77
N ASN A 201 9.59 2.03 -16.07
CA ASN A 201 8.69 2.22 -17.19
C ASN A 201 8.64 0.95 -18.04
N SER A 202 7.45 0.52 -18.45
CA SER A 202 7.29 -0.12 -19.74
C SER A 202 6.39 0.79 -20.58
N ASN A 203 6.88 1.20 -21.75
CA ASN A 203 6.00 1.71 -22.82
C ASN A 203 5.35 0.55 -23.61
N ALA A 204 5.40 -0.67 -23.07
CA ALA A 204 4.77 -1.86 -23.61
C ALA A 204 3.80 -2.45 -22.56
N PRO A 205 2.65 -3.01 -22.96
CA PRO A 205 1.67 -3.63 -22.07
C PRO A 205 2.11 -5.02 -21.56
N SER A 206 3.41 -5.20 -21.26
CA SER A 206 3.94 -6.46 -20.75
C SER A 206 3.89 -6.48 -19.22
N THR A 207 2.71 -6.85 -18.70
CA THR A 207 2.38 -7.59 -17.47
C THR A 207 3.14 -7.49 -16.15
N ASP A 208 4.35 -6.95 -15.99
CA ASP A 208 4.99 -6.79 -14.68
C ASP A 208 6.04 -5.67 -14.71
N ILE A 209 5.66 -4.44 -14.31
CA ILE A 209 6.66 -3.42 -14.01
C ILE A 209 7.45 -3.95 -12.80
N HIS A 210 8.78 -3.91 -12.81
CA HIS A 210 9.55 -4.40 -11.65
C HIS A 210 9.23 -3.61 -10.36
N LEU A 211 8.71 -2.39 -10.50
CA LEU A 211 8.06 -1.66 -9.42
C LEU A 211 6.85 -2.37 -8.83
N ASP A 212 5.98 -2.95 -9.65
CA ASP A 212 4.83 -3.71 -9.18
C ASP A 212 5.29 -4.88 -8.33
N LEU A 213 6.31 -5.61 -8.81
CA LEU A 213 6.93 -6.73 -8.11
C LEU A 213 7.58 -6.28 -6.79
N ILE A 214 8.35 -5.19 -6.77
CA ILE A 214 8.95 -4.65 -5.54
C ILE A 214 7.86 -4.17 -4.58
N LEU A 215 6.82 -3.48 -5.05
CA LEU A 215 5.74 -2.95 -4.20
C LEU A 215 4.93 -4.07 -3.57
N THR A 216 4.47 -5.05 -4.36
CA THR A 216 3.62 -6.14 -3.88
C THR A 216 4.32 -7.06 -2.89
N HIS A 217 5.65 -7.17 -2.96
CA HIS A 217 6.38 -8.16 -2.19
C HIS A 217 7.37 -7.57 -1.18
N TYR A 218 7.93 -6.40 -1.45
CA TYR A 218 8.91 -5.71 -0.60
C TYR A 218 8.70 -4.19 -0.59
N TYR A 219 7.49 -3.73 -0.20
CA TYR A 219 7.13 -2.30 -0.20
C TYR A 219 8.16 -1.38 0.49
N HIS A 220 8.88 -1.87 1.51
CA HIS A 220 9.90 -1.10 2.21
C HIS A 220 11.15 -0.85 1.35
N LEU A 221 11.46 -1.75 0.40
CA LEU A 221 12.53 -1.58 -0.57
C LEU A 221 12.15 -0.57 -1.65
N PHE A 222 10.87 -0.54 -2.04
CA PHE A 222 10.36 0.48 -2.94
C PHE A 222 10.71 1.88 -2.43
N TRP A 223 10.40 2.19 -1.16
CA TRP A 223 10.66 3.52 -0.60
C TRP A 223 12.16 3.86 -0.51
N ARG A 224 13.01 2.88 -0.18
CA ARG A 224 14.47 3.08 -0.15
C ARG A 224 15.05 3.33 -1.55
N TYR A 225 14.53 2.63 -2.55
CA TYR A 225 14.96 2.78 -3.93
C TYR A 225 14.43 4.08 -4.56
N TRP A 226 13.13 4.35 -4.40
CA TRP A 226 12.46 5.55 -4.90
C TRP A 226 13.04 6.84 -4.30
N SER A 227 13.23 6.90 -2.99
CA SER A 227 13.82 8.09 -2.34
C SER A 227 15.23 8.41 -2.79
N PHE A 228 15.99 7.41 -3.26
CA PHE A 228 17.28 7.65 -3.89
C PHE A 228 17.11 8.23 -5.29
N LEU A 229 16.30 7.60 -6.13
CA LEU A 229 16.05 8.06 -7.50
C LEU A 229 15.57 9.52 -7.51
N ASP A 230 14.71 9.88 -6.56
CA ASP A 230 14.18 11.22 -6.38
C ASP A 230 15.24 12.28 -5.99
N ARG A 231 16.34 11.90 -5.34
CA ARG A 231 17.38 12.81 -4.84
C ARG A 231 18.51 13.13 -5.82
N VAL A 232 18.68 12.35 -6.89
CA VAL A 232 19.84 12.47 -7.78
C VAL A 232 19.56 13.47 -8.91
N THR A 233 19.32 14.75 -8.62
CA THR A 233 19.06 15.79 -9.65
C THR A 233 20.34 16.51 -10.11
N VAL A 234 20.57 16.53 -11.43
CA VAL A 234 21.50 17.46 -12.14
C VAL A 234 20.71 18.39 -13.08
N LEU A 235 19.38 18.31 -13.09
CA LEU A 235 18.53 19.29 -13.75
C LEU A 235 17.87 20.18 -12.70
N PRO A 236 17.88 21.51 -12.88
CA PRO A 236 17.21 22.43 -11.97
C PRO A 236 15.70 22.13 -11.98
N GLY A 237 15.17 21.61 -10.87
CA GLY A 237 13.73 21.43 -10.63
C GLY A 237 13.09 20.11 -11.09
N GLY A 238 13.84 19.14 -11.63
CA GLY A 238 13.25 17.93 -12.25
C GLY A 238 13.26 16.68 -11.36
N HIS A 239 12.16 16.42 -10.65
CA HIS A 239 11.90 15.11 -10.06
C HIS A 239 11.48 14.08 -11.13
N ILE A 240 11.53 12.80 -10.78
CA ILE A 240 11.19 11.69 -11.66
C ILE A 240 9.67 11.54 -11.82
N THR A 241 9.08 11.89 -12.96
CA THR A 241 7.60 11.89 -13.14
C THR A 241 7.00 10.57 -13.66
N TRP A 242 7.61 9.41 -13.38
CA TRP A 242 7.30 8.14 -14.07
C TRP A 242 6.17 7.30 -13.46
N LEU A 243 5.47 7.80 -12.44
CA LEU A 243 4.35 7.05 -11.85
C LEU A 243 3.08 7.15 -12.71
N GLU A 244 3.03 8.12 -13.63
CA GLU A 244 2.00 8.27 -14.65
C GLU A 244 2.56 8.18 -16.07
N ASP A 245 1.70 7.80 -17.02
CA ASP A 245 1.96 7.97 -18.45
C ASP A 245 1.67 9.42 -18.90
N ASN A 246 1.92 9.72 -20.18
CA ASN A 246 1.68 11.08 -20.71
C ASN A 246 0.19 11.48 -20.71
N ASN A 247 -0.71 10.55 -20.42
CA ASN A 247 -2.16 10.76 -20.34
C ASN A 247 -2.65 10.82 -18.87
N GLY A 248 -1.75 10.77 -17.89
CA GLY A 248 -2.11 10.77 -16.47
C GLY A 248 -2.61 9.43 -15.94
N ASN A 249 -2.48 8.33 -16.69
CA ASN A 249 -2.81 6.99 -16.18
C ASN A 249 -1.67 6.46 -15.32
N PRO A 250 -1.96 5.78 -14.19
CA PRO A 250 -0.93 5.23 -13.36
C PRO A 250 -0.22 4.09 -14.10
N ARG A 251 1.11 4.08 -14.06
CA ARG A 251 1.89 2.98 -14.65
C ARG A 251 1.84 1.73 -13.78
N LEU A 252 1.66 1.89 -12.47
CA LEU A 252 1.55 0.78 -11.52
C LEU A 252 0.24 0.02 -11.71
N SER A 253 0.29 -1.30 -11.57
CA SER A 253 -0.90 -2.15 -11.54
C SER A 253 -1.83 -1.77 -10.36
N PRO A 254 -3.14 -2.03 -10.48
CA PRO A 254 -4.10 -1.80 -9.39
C PRO A 254 -3.69 -2.46 -8.06
N ARG A 255 -3.08 -3.65 -8.11
CA ARG A 255 -2.62 -4.37 -6.93
C ARG A 255 -1.48 -3.65 -6.20
N SER A 256 -0.54 -3.07 -6.94
CA SER A 256 0.57 -2.32 -6.36
C SER A 256 0.15 -0.95 -5.87
N LEU A 257 -0.80 -0.30 -6.56
CA LEU A 257 -1.44 0.92 -6.08
C LEU A 257 -2.15 0.68 -4.73
N ALA A 258 -2.90 -0.42 -4.62
CA ALA A 258 -3.51 -0.83 -3.36
C ALA A 258 -2.45 -1.12 -2.26
N THR A 259 -1.38 -1.85 -2.61
CA THR A 259 -0.28 -2.16 -1.66
C THR A 259 0.44 -0.88 -1.21
N LEU A 260 0.66 0.06 -2.13
CA LEU A 260 1.22 1.37 -1.84
C LEU A 260 0.30 2.14 -0.89
N ALA A 261 -1.00 2.21 -1.19
CA ALA A 261 -2.00 2.89 -0.35
C ALA A 261 -2.14 2.29 1.05
N ASP A 262 -1.96 0.96 1.20
CA ASP A 262 -2.00 0.29 2.49
C ASP A 262 -0.81 0.63 3.38
N ASN A 263 0.35 0.93 2.79
CA ASN A 263 1.62 1.05 3.51
C ASN A 263 2.20 2.49 3.52
N ILE A 264 1.56 3.43 2.83
CA ILE A 264 2.08 4.78 2.65
C ILE A 264 1.88 5.66 3.89
N THR A 265 2.97 6.25 4.37
CA THR A 265 2.91 7.27 5.42
C THR A 265 2.49 8.62 4.86
N GLY A 266 1.95 9.50 5.70
CA GLY A 266 1.59 10.86 5.27
C GLY A 266 2.77 11.68 4.72
N GLY A 267 4.01 11.43 5.19
CA GLY A 267 5.20 12.07 4.64
C GLY A 267 5.52 11.59 3.23
N GLN A 268 5.47 10.27 3.02
CA GLN A 268 5.67 9.64 1.72
C GLN A 268 4.62 10.07 0.70
N TYR A 269 3.33 10.15 1.08
CA TYR A 269 2.28 10.64 0.20
C TYR A 269 2.53 12.10 -0.23
N LYS A 270 2.92 12.97 0.71
CA LYS A 270 3.29 14.36 0.38
C LYS A 270 4.47 14.41 -0.58
N SER A 271 5.48 13.55 -0.40
CA SER A 271 6.61 13.48 -1.32
C SER A 271 6.19 12.97 -2.70
N LEU A 272 5.30 11.97 -2.82
CA LEU A 272 4.76 11.55 -4.13
C LEU A 272 4.08 12.71 -4.86
N MET A 273 3.23 13.46 -4.17
CA MET A 273 2.54 14.61 -4.78
C MET A 273 3.51 15.74 -5.14
N ALA A 274 4.37 16.14 -4.21
CA ALA A 274 5.28 17.27 -4.40
C ALA A 274 6.32 17.00 -5.50
N ASN A 275 6.79 15.75 -5.57
CA ASN A 275 7.91 15.39 -6.43
C ASN A 275 7.43 14.80 -7.76
N ASN A 276 6.35 14.03 -7.79
CA ASN A 276 5.96 13.34 -9.03
C ASN A 276 4.64 13.84 -9.61
N ALA A 277 4.00 14.85 -8.99
CA ALA A 277 2.62 15.25 -9.27
C ALA A 277 1.63 14.07 -9.19
N PHE A 278 2.02 12.98 -8.51
CA PHE A 278 1.29 11.73 -8.46
C PHE A 278 0.36 11.72 -7.25
N ASP A 279 -0.92 11.95 -7.49
CA ASP A 279 -1.95 11.86 -6.47
C ASP A 279 -2.48 10.43 -6.36
N LEU A 280 -2.06 9.68 -5.35
CA LEU A 280 -2.55 8.31 -5.17
C LEU A 280 -4.08 8.23 -4.97
N ALA A 281 -4.73 9.32 -4.54
CA ALA A 281 -6.18 9.35 -4.33
C ALA A 281 -7.00 9.40 -5.62
N THR A 282 -6.42 9.81 -6.76
CA THR A 282 -7.10 9.71 -8.07
C THR A 282 -7.19 8.26 -8.54
N HIS A 283 -6.21 7.45 -8.16
CA HIS A 283 -6.04 6.07 -8.64
C HIS A 283 -6.53 5.01 -7.65
N VAL A 284 -6.68 5.36 -6.36
CA VAL A 284 -7.16 4.48 -5.29
C VAL A 284 -8.36 5.14 -4.60
N PRO A 285 -9.60 4.94 -5.10
CA PRO A 285 -10.79 5.61 -4.59
C PRO A 285 -11.11 5.29 -3.11
N ASP A 286 -10.67 4.12 -2.63
CA ASP A 286 -10.88 3.67 -1.24
C ASP A 286 -9.74 4.06 -0.28
N ILE A 287 -8.84 4.97 -0.68
CA ILE A 287 -7.66 5.34 0.12
C ILE A 287 -8.01 5.88 1.52
N TRP A 288 -9.17 6.53 1.69
CA TRP A 288 -9.64 6.98 3.01
C TRP A 288 -9.93 5.81 3.96
N TYR A 289 -10.38 4.66 3.45
CA TYR A 289 -10.60 3.45 4.24
C TYR A 289 -9.28 2.82 4.66
N ARG A 290 -8.32 2.78 3.74
CA ARG A 290 -6.96 2.31 4.02
C ARG A 290 -6.24 3.22 5.05
N ALA A 291 -6.54 4.51 5.02
CA ALA A 291 -5.99 5.49 5.97
C ALA A 291 -6.51 5.34 7.41
N VAL A 292 -7.65 4.65 7.62
CA VAL A 292 -8.19 4.40 8.97
C VAL A 292 -7.81 3.04 9.56
N ASN A 293 -7.12 2.18 8.79
CA ASN A 293 -6.62 0.91 9.29
C ASN A 293 -5.50 1.12 10.35
N PRO A 294 -5.43 0.27 11.39
CA PRO A 294 -4.43 0.39 12.44
C PRO A 294 -3.01 0.06 11.94
N ASN A 295 -2.12 1.08 11.92
CA ASN A 295 -0.73 1.12 11.41
C ASN A 295 -0.54 1.00 9.88
N PRO A 296 0.46 1.66 9.25
CA PRO A 296 1.37 2.75 9.70
C PRO A 296 0.83 4.17 9.37
N ASN A 297 -0.44 4.27 8.96
CA ASN A 297 -0.98 5.42 8.22
C ASN A 297 -1.45 6.58 9.09
N ALA A 298 -0.93 6.73 10.31
CA ALA A 298 -1.48 7.67 11.29
C ALA A 298 -1.62 9.09 10.71
N ASN A 299 -0.59 9.60 10.02
CA ASN A 299 -0.59 10.95 9.46
C ASN A 299 -1.16 11.05 8.03
N LEU A 300 -1.60 9.93 7.45
CA LEU A 300 -2.12 9.89 6.08
C LEU A 300 -3.40 10.72 5.91
N PRO A 301 -4.40 10.70 6.80
CA PRO A 301 -5.59 11.56 6.67
C PRO A 301 -5.27 13.05 6.49
N GLN A 302 -4.26 13.55 7.23
CA GLN A 302 -3.84 14.95 7.15
C GLN A 302 -3.13 15.25 5.82
N ALA A 303 -2.45 14.27 5.24
CA ALA A 303 -1.80 14.39 3.95
C ALA A 303 -2.82 14.31 2.80
N LEU A 304 -3.80 13.40 2.88
CA LEU A 304 -4.89 13.30 1.90
C LEU A 304 -5.68 14.61 1.79
N TRP A 305 -5.86 15.35 2.88
CA TRP A 305 -6.54 16.65 2.86
C TRP A 305 -5.89 17.69 1.91
N THR A 306 -4.62 17.53 1.55
CA THR A 306 -3.98 18.44 0.58
C THR A 306 -4.42 18.16 -0.87
N SER A 307 -4.92 16.95 -1.17
CA SER A 307 -5.47 16.60 -2.49
C SER A 307 -6.92 17.07 -2.62
N ALA A 308 -7.23 17.79 -3.70
CA ALA A 308 -8.60 18.21 -4.00
C ALA A 308 -9.53 17.02 -4.26
N VAL A 309 -9.02 15.98 -4.93
CA VAL A 309 -9.77 14.76 -5.27
C VAL A 309 -10.09 13.96 -4.01
N ALA A 310 -9.11 13.76 -3.12
CA ALA A 310 -9.34 13.12 -1.84
C ALA A 310 -10.35 13.91 -0.98
N ARG A 311 -10.25 15.25 -0.93
CA ARG A 311 -11.21 16.09 -0.19
C ARG A 311 -12.65 15.89 -0.65
N ALA A 312 -12.88 15.81 -1.96
CA ALA A 312 -14.22 15.61 -2.51
C ALA A 312 -14.83 14.23 -2.15
N ALA A 313 -14.00 13.25 -1.83
CA ALA A 313 -14.41 11.87 -1.54
C ALA A 313 -14.47 11.51 -0.04
N ILE A 314 -14.13 12.42 0.89
CA ILE A 314 -13.98 12.09 2.32
C ILE A 314 -15.26 11.58 2.99
N ASP A 315 -16.43 12.00 2.51
CA ASP A 315 -17.74 11.62 3.05
C ASP A 315 -18.52 10.65 2.14
N THR A 316 -17.93 10.28 1.00
CA THR A 316 -18.59 9.47 -0.01
C THR A 316 -18.19 8.00 0.20
N PRO A 317 -19.15 7.08 0.40
CA PRO A 317 -18.83 5.66 0.36
C PRO A 317 -18.36 5.28 -1.06
N PRO A 318 -17.37 4.38 -1.19
CA PRO A 318 -16.85 4.00 -2.49
C PRO A 318 -17.97 3.30 -3.26
N LEU A 319 -18.18 3.70 -4.52
CA LEU A 319 -19.21 3.12 -5.38
C LEU A 319 -18.96 1.63 -5.67
N THR A 320 -17.73 1.17 -5.48
CA THR A 320 -17.29 -0.21 -5.67
C THR A 320 -16.40 -0.63 -4.50
N GLY A 321 -16.71 -1.76 -3.86
CA GLY A 321 -15.93 -2.31 -2.75
C GLY A 321 -16.79 -2.88 -1.62
N PRO A 322 -16.16 -3.48 -0.58
CA PRO A 322 -16.88 -4.09 0.54
C PRO A 322 -17.41 -3.06 1.55
N PHE A 323 -17.10 -1.77 1.39
CA PHE A 323 -17.42 -0.73 2.35
C PHE A 323 -18.67 0.04 1.93
N LEU A 324 -19.72 -0.04 2.73
CA LEU A 324 -21.00 0.65 2.48
C LEU A 324 -21.14 1.96 3.26
N ASP A 325 -20.30 2.18 4.26
CA ASP A 325 -20.37 3.34 5.15
C ASP A 325 -19.24 4.33 4.87
N PRO A 326 -19.42 5.65 5.12
CA PRO A 326 -18.35 6.64 4.99
C PRO A 326 -17.10 6.33 5.86
N PRO A 327 -15.91 6.84 5.51
CA PRO A 327 -14.66 6.59 6.24
C PRO A 327 -14.73 6.88 7.74
N LEU A 328 -15.48 7.92 8.14
CA LEU A 328 -15.68 8.28 9.54
C LEU A 328 -16.43 7.19 10.31
N GLN A 329 -17.45 6.60 9.72
CA GLN A 329 -18.19 5.46 10.27
C GLN A 329 -17.30 4.21 10.33
N HIS A 330 -16.52 3.97 9.27
CA HIS A 330 -15.61 2.83 9.22
C HIS A 330 -14.57 2.88 10.36
N ALA A 331 -14.01 4.06 10.66
CA ALA A 331 -13.11 4.25 11.79
C ALA A 331 -13.77 3.95 13.16
N PHE A 332 -15.07 4.20 13.29
CA PHE A 332 -15.85 3.84 14.47
C PHE A 332 -16.00 2.31 14.58
N THR A 333 -16.37 1.63 13.50
CA THR A 333 -16.52 0.17 13.45
C THR A 333 -15.21 -0.56 13.79
N LEU A 334 -14.08 -0.04 13.29
CA LEU A 334 -12.73 -0.54 13.63
C LEU A 334 -12.28 -0.18 15.05
N ARG A 335 -13.06 0.59 15.81
CA ARG A 335 -12.70 1.13 17.13
C ARG A 335 -11.37 1.91 17.12
N ASN A 336 -11.05 2.56 16.00
CA ASN A 336 -9.85 3.37 15.84
C ASN A 336 -10.12 4.85 16.17
N TYR A 337 -10.10 5.18 17.47
CA TYR A 337 -10.42 6.53 17.94
C TYR A 337 -9.46 7.61 17.40
N SER A 338 -8.18 7.26 17.23
CA SER A 338 -7.18 8.18 16.67
C SER A 338 -7.53 8.55 15.23
N ALA A 339 -7.83 7.57 14.38
CA ALA A 339 -8.21 7.82 13.00
C ALA A 339 -9.53 8.60 12.91
N PHE A 340 -10.52 8.25 13.73
CA PHE A 340 -11.80 8.96 13.82
C PHE A 340 -11.62 10.46 14.10
N VAL A 341 -10.82 10.83 15.11
CA VAL A 341 -10.55 12.23 15.44
C VAL A 341 -9.75 12.93 14.34
N ARG A 342 -8.85 12.23 13.63
CA ARG A 342 -8.09 12.81 12.51
C ARG A 342 -9.00 13.10 11.31
N LEU A 343 -9.95 12.22 11.00
CA LEU A 343 -10.96 12.46 9.95
C LEU A 343 -11.81 13.70 10.26
N LEU A 344 -12.29 13.82 11.50
CA LEU A 344 -13.02 15.01 11.95
C LEU A 344 -12.18 16.30 11.83
N ARG A 345 -10.88 16.22 12.14
CA ARG A 345 -9.94 17.35 12.02
C ARG A 345 -9.81 17.84 10.58
N VAL A 346 -9.67 16.92 9.64
CA VAL A 346 -9.47 17.29 8.25
C VAL A 346 -10.78 17.74 7.60
N GLY A 347 -11.93 17.23 8.04
CA GLY A 347 -13.23 17.80 7.70
C GLY A 347 -14.30 16.81 7.31
N ALA A 348 -14.17 15.54 7.71
CA ALA A 348 -15.26 14.57 7.55
C ALA A 348 -16.53 15.07 8.25
N CYS A 349 -17.68 14.83 7.62
CA CYS A 349 -18.98 15.26 8.08
C CYS A 349 -19.41 14.51 9.35
N ALA A 350 -19.26 15.18 10.50
CA ALA A 350 -19.74 14.66 11.76
C ALA A 350 -21.27 14.49 11.81
N ASP A 351 -22.03 15.29 11.05
CA ASP A 351 -23.50 15.24 11.06
C ASP A 351 -24.02 13.90 10.55
N THR A 352 -23.47 13.43 9.44
CA THR A 352 -23.80 12.13 8.84
C THR A 352 -23.56 11.01 9.85
N PHE A 353 -22.42 11.02 10.56
CA PHE A 353 -22.13 10.06 11.62
C PHE A 353 -23.12 10.17 12.80
N LEU A 354 -23.40 11.37 13.31
CA LEU A 354 -24.28 11.55 14.47
C LEU A 354 -25.73 11.12 14.19
N ARG A 355 -26.20 11.31 12.96
CA ARG A 355 -27.54 10.90 12.50
C ARG A 355 -27.62 9.43 12.09
N SER A 356 -26.49 8.74 11.93
CA SER A 356 -26.47 7.34 11.55
C SER A 356 -26.94 6.42 12.69
N ILE A 357 -27.16 5.15 12.35
CA ILE A 357 -27.50 4.12 13.35
C ILE A 357 -26.37 3.91 14.37
N ASP A 358 -25.10 4.19 14.04
CA ASP A 358 -24.00 4.05 15.02
C ASP A 358 -23.75 5.33 15.85
N GLY A 359 -24.39 6.44 15.47
CA GLY A 359 -24.32 7.73 16.15
C GLY A 359 -25.25 7.83 17.37
N ILE A 360 -26.04 8.91 17.43
CA ILE A 360 -26.96 9.18 18.55
C ILE A 360 -28.03 8.08 18.64
N HIS A 361 -28.53 7.59 17.50
CA HIS A 361 -29.60 6.58 17.46
C HIS A 361 -29.18 5.23 18.06
N GLY A 362 -27.96 4.76 17.78
CA GLY A 362 -27.45 3.48 18.26
C GLY A 362 -26.84 3.50 19.64
N TRP A 363 -26.77 4.66 20.30
CA TRP A 363 -26.14 4.71 21.60
C TRP A 363 -26.97 4.00 22.66
N HIS A 364 -26.50 2.81 23.05
CA HIS A 364 -27.01 2.04 24.17
C HIS A 364 -26.08 2.29 25.35
N GLY A 365 -26.52 3.03 26.38
CA GLY A 365 -25.66 3.42 27.52
C GLY A 365 -24.92 2.31 28.29
N ARG A 366 -25.03 1.03 27.88
CA ARG A 366 -24.11 -0.06 28.25
C ARG A 366 -22.71 0.05 27.61
N ARG A 367 -22.56 0.74 26.46
CA ARG A 367 -21.28 0.88 25.73
C ARG A 367 -20.55 2.17 26.09
N SER A 368 -20.13 2.32 27.34
CA SER A 368 -19.45 3.53 27.84
C SER A 368 -18.23 3.95 27.02
N ARG A 369 -17.55 2.99 26.38
CA ARG A 369 -16.35 3.21 25.55
C ARG A 369 -16.62 3.90 24.21
N GLU A 370 -17.87 3.90 23.73
CA GLU A 370 -18.26 4.54 22.46
C GLU A 370 -18.63 6.02 22.64
N TRP A 371 -18.93 6.46 23.87
CA TRP A 371 -19.28 7.85 24.19
C TRP A 371 -18.23 8.85 23.69
N LYS A 372 -16.95 8.50 23.79
CA LYS A 372 -15.84 9.35 23.33
C LYS A 372 -15.93 9.70 21.83
N TYR A 373 -16.50 8.82 21.00
CA TYR A 373 -16.69 9.06 19.56
C TYR A 373 -17.80 10.04 19.32
N ILE A 374 -18.95 9.86 19.98
CA ILE A 374 -20.08 10.79 19.87
C ILE A 374 -19.69 12.17 20.41
N ALA A 375 -19.02 12.23 21.56
CA ALA A 375 -18.49 13.48 22.10
C ALA A 375 -17.50 14.15 21.14
N ALA A 376 -16.58 13.39 20.54
CA ALA A 376 -15.70 13.94 19.51
C ALA A 376 -16.49 14.45 18.30
N ALA A 377 -17.41 13.66 17.74
CA ALA A 377 -18.20 14.08 16.60
C ALA A 377 -18.99 15.36 16.88
N VAL A 378 -19.65 15.49 18.04
CA VAL A 378 -20.32 16.74 18.46
C VAL A 378 -19.33 17.90 18.54
N HIS A 379 -18.18 17.71 19.18
CA HIS A 379 -17.17 18.78 19.30
C HIS A 379 -16.58 19.25 17.96
N TRP A 380 -16.56 18.41 16.94
CA TRP A 380 -16.01 18.72 15.62
C TRP A 380 -17.10 18.98 14.57
N HIS A 381 -18.37 18.91 14.96
CA HIS A 381 -19.49 19.15 14.05
C HIS A 381 -19.50 20.60 13.60
N ARG A 382 -19.42 20.79 12.28
CA ARG A 382 -19.32 22.10 11.62
C ARG A 382 -20.69 22.70 11.29
N ASN A 383 -21.76 21.92 11.44
CA ASN A 383 -23.10 22.31 11.01
C ASN A 383 -24.13 22.13 12.12
N ILE A 384 -23.75 22.45 13.35
CA ILE A 384 -24.63 22.30 14.52
C ILE A 384 -25.85 23.25 14.37
N ASN A 385 -25.73 24.32 13.57
CA ASN A 385 -26.77 25.31 13.36
C ASN A 385 -26.72 25.94 11.94
N PRO A 386 -27.17 25.25 10.87
CA PRO A 386 -27.08 25.76 9.51
C PRO A 386 -27.90 27.04 9.28
N ASN A 387 -28.95 27.27 10.07
CA ASN A 387 -29.84 28.41 9.90
C ASN A 387 -30.53 28.80 11.23
N PRO A 388 -29.96 29.75 12.00
CA PRO A 388 -30.52 30.15 13.29
C PRO A 388 -31.94 30.71 13.14
N GLY A 389 -32.92 30.09 13.81
CA GLY A 389 -34.33 30.54 13.76
C GLY A 389 -35.04 30.30 12.43
N GLY A 390 -34.34 29.76 11.43
CA GLY A 390 -34.93 29.32 10.16
C GLY A 390 -35.48 27.89 10.25
N GLN A 391 -36.03 27.44 9.12
CA GLN A 391 -36.44 26.06 8.91
C GLN A 391 -35.28 25.26 8.31
N VAL A 392 -35.03 24.07 8.84
CA VAL A 392 -33.92 23.18 8.41
C VAL A 392 -34.46 21.78 8.17
N ALA A 393 -34.15 21.24 6.99
CA ALA A 393 -34.56 19.88 6.63
C ALA A 393 -33.99 18.85 7.61
N GLY A 394 -34.86 17.99 8.14
CA GLY A 394 -34.51 17.01 9.19
C GLY A 394 -34.21 17.60 10.58
N GLY A 395 -34.34 18.92 10.76
CA GLY A 395 -34.10 19.62 12.02
C GLY A 395 -32.63 19.62 12.49
N THR A 396 -32.38 20.22 13.65
CA THR A 396 -31.06 20.21 14.33
C THR A 396 -30.78 18.89 15.06
N LEU A 397 -29.56 18.72 15.60
CA LEU A 397 -29.21 17.58 16.45
C LEU A 397 -30.12 17.43 17.69
N TYR A 398 -30.75 18.51 18.17
CA TYR A 398 -31.75 18.39 19.22
C TYR A 398 -32.97 17.59 18.77
N HIS A 399 -33.45 17.80 17.53
CA HIS A 399 -34.55 17.02 16.97
C HIS A 399 -34.16 15.55 16.83
N VAL A 400 -32.91 15.27 16.44
CA VAL A 400 -32.38 13.89 16.36
C VAL A 400 -32.42 13.21 17.75
N ILE A 401 -32.02 13.91 18.81
CA ILE A 401 -32.09 13.40 20.19
C ILE A 401 -33.53 13.12 20.61
N VAL A 402 -34.46 14.02 20.29
CA VAL A 402 -35.89 13.87 20.63
C VAL A 402 -36.52 12.68 19.89
N ARG A 403 -36.27 12.56 18.58
CA ARG A 403 -36.73 11.41 17.77
C ARG A 403 -36.14 10.08 18.24
N MET A 404 -34.85 10.08 18.61
CA MET A 404 -34.22 8.90 19.22
C MET A 404 -34.92 8.52 20.53
N LEU A 405 -35.19 9.49 21.40
CA LEU A 405 -35.91 9.25 22.65
C LEU A 405 -37.30 8.68 22.39
N ASP A 406 -38.09 9.28 21.49
CA ASP A 406 -39.44 8.82 21.17
C ASP A 406 -39.42 7.38 20.63
N GLY A 407 -38.60 7.08 19.61
CA GLY A 407 -38.50 5.73 19.06
C GLY A 407 -38.12 4.67 20.11
N ARG A 408 -37.19 5.01 21.02
CA ARG A 408 -36.81 4.12 22.14
C ARG A 408 -37.95 3.93 23.14
N MET A 409 -38.72 4.98 23.39
CA MET A 409 -39.90 4.92 24.24
C MET A 409 -41.03 4.10 23.60
N ILE A 410 -41.21 4.14 22.26
CA ILE A 410 -42.16 3.25 21.55
C ILE A 410 -41.71 1.80 21.72
N ALA A 411 -40.44 1.51 21.40
CA ALA A 411 -39.89 0.16 21.48
C ALA A 411 -39.96 -0.42 22.90
N LEU A 412 -39.82 0.43 23.93
CA LEU A 412 -39.97 0.01 25.32
C LEU A 412 -41.43 -0.33 25.66
N ALA A 413 -42.39 0.51 25.27
CA ALA A 413 -43.81 0.30 25.53
C ALA A 413 -44.32 -1.00 24.88
N LEU A 414 -43.85 -1.33 23.68
CA LEU A 414 -44.20 -2.57 22.97
C LEU A 414 -43.73 -3.84 23.69
N ARG A 415 -42.81 -3.74 24.66
CA ARG A 415 -42.28 -4.90 25.41
C ARG A 415 -43.01 -5.16 26.73
N VAL A 416 -43.83 -4.22 27.18
CA VAL A 416 -44.51 -4.30 28.48
C VAL A 416 -45.59 -5.37 28.42
N GLY A 417 -45.58 -6.31 29.36
CA GLY A 417 -46.60 -7.35 29.45
C GLY A 417 -46.50 -8.47 28.41
N LEU A 418 -45.47 -8.48 27.56
CA LEU A 418 -45.19 -9.62 26.69
C LEU A 418 -44.71 -10.82 27.53
N PRO A 419 -45.16 -12.05 27.21
CA PRO A 419 -44.65 -13.25 27.86
C PRO A 419 -43.24 -13.62 27.37
N GLY A 420 -42.43 -14.24 28.24
CA GLY A 420 -41.12 -14.81 27.90
C GLY A 420 -39.92 -13.86 28.03
N ALA A 421 -38.77 -14.28 27.50
CA ALA A 421 -37.46 -13.65 27.73
C ALA A 421 -37.32 -12.20 27.23
N TYR A 422 -38.25 -11.73 26.38
CA TYR A 422 -38.22 -10.40 25.78
C TYR A 422 -39.16 -9.39 26.45
N GLY A 423 -40.11 -9.88 27.27
CA GLY A 423 -41.05 -9.05 28.00
C GLY A 423 -40.44 -8.33 29.19
N ILE A 424 -41.02 -7.19 29.57
CA ILE A 424 -40.62 -6.42 30.75
C ILE A 424 -41.83 -6.09 31.63
N THR A 425 -41.59 -5.95 32.92
CA THR A 425 -42.61 -5.50 33.90
C THR A 425 -42.76 -3.97 33.87
N ALA A 426 -43.89 -3.45 34.36
CA ALA A 426 -44.11 -2.02 34.50
C ALA A 426 -43.04 -1.32 35.38
N ALA A 427 -42.54 -2.00 36.41
CA ALA A 427 -41.46 -1.48 37.25
C ALA A 427 -40.12 -1.40 36.48
N GLN A 428 -39.79 -2.42 35.69
CA GLN A 428 -38.61 -2.42 34.83
C GLN A 428 -38.71 -1.34 33.74
N GLU A 429 -39.90 -1.14 33.19
CA GLU A 429 -40.18 -0.07 32.26
C GLU A 429 -39.86 1.30 32.88
N GLY A 430 -40.37 1.60 34.08
CA GLY A 430 -40.10 2.86 34.77
C GLY A 430 -38.61 3.16 34.92
N VAL A 431 -37.81 2.16 35.30
CA VAL A 431 -36.34 2.28 35.42
C VAL A 431 -35.68 2.53 34.07
N LEU A 432 -36.10 1.83 33.01
CA LEU A 432 -35.54 1.99 31.67
C LEU A 432 -35.90 3.35 31.06
N ARG A 433 -37.13 3.84 31.28
CA ARG A 433 -37.55 5.20 30.90
C ARG A 433 -36.68 6.26 31.57
N ALA A 434 -36.46 6.16 32.88
CA ALA A 434 -35.61 7.11 33.61
C ALA A 434 -34.17 7.16 33.05
N ARG A 435 -33.61 6.01 32.66
CA ARG A 435 -32.29 5.94 31.99
C ARG A 435 -32.29 6.62 30.63
N LEU A 436 -33.32 6.40 29.80
CA LEU A 436 -33.45 7.06 28.49
C LEU A 436 -33.53 8.59 28.64
N TYR A 437 -34.19 9.10 29.68
CA TYR A 437 -34.23 10.54 29.95
C TYR A 437 -32.88 11.11 30.39
N ALA A 438 -32.18 10.42 31.29
CA ALA A 438 -30.84 10.82 31.72
C ALA A 438 -29.87 10.86 30.52
N HIS A 439 -30.02 9.90 29.60
CA HIS A 439 -29.28 9.81 28.35
C HIS A 439 -29.57 10.99 27.40
N ALA A 440 -30.85 11.25 27.11
CA ALA A 440 -31.26 12.37 26.28
C ALA A 440 -30.76 13.71 26.86
N ARG A 441 -30.88 13.91 28.18
CA ARG A 441 -30.34 15.08 28.88
C ARG A 441 -28.84 15.24 28.68
N ARG A 442 -28.06 14.17 28.80
CA ARG A 442 -26.62 14.18 28.55
C ARG A 442 -26.27 14.59 27.13
N PHE A 443 -27.02 14.10 26.13
CA PHE A 443 -26.82 14.51 24.74
C PHE A 443 -27.18 15.97 24.50
N ILE A 444 -28.30 16.45 25.04
CA ILE A 444 -28.70 17.87 24.89
C ILE A 444 -27.65 18.78 25.53
N GLN A 445 -27.13 18.43 26.70
CA GLN A 445 -26.05 19.18 27.35
C GLN A 445 -24.76 19.16 26.55
N LEU A 446 -24.37 18.00 26.00
CA LEU A 446 -23.18 17.86 25.16
C LEU A 446 -23.30 18.71 23.88
N VAL A 447 -24.45 18.64 23.20
CA VAL A 447 -24.74 19.39 21.97
C VAL A 447 -24.87 20.88 22.26
N GLY A 448 -25.49 21.25 23.38
CA GLY A 448 -25.63 22.63 23.82
C GLY A 448 -24.30 23.27 24.25
N GLY A 449 -23.34 22.47 24.70
CA GLY A 449 -21.97 22.90 24.96
C GLY A 449 -21.19 23.34 23.71
N GLY A 450 -21.71 23.04 22.51
CA GLY A 450 -21.18 23.56 21.25
C GLY A 450 -19.95 22.82 20.70
N SER A 451 -19.47 23.33 19.57
CA SER A 451 -18.33 22.80 18.83
C SER A 451 -17.04 23.55 19.21
N ARG A 452 -15.88 22.93 19.04
CA ARG A 452 -14.58 23.63 19.21
C ARG A 452 -14.37 24.75 18.17
N PHE A 453 -15.15 24.75 17.09
CA PHE A 453 -15.08 25.70 15.98
C PHE A 453 -16.26 26.69 15.97
N HIS A 454 -17.31 26.40 16.73
CA HIS A 454 -18.46 27.28 16.89
C HIS A 454 -18.79 27.45 18.38
N VAL A 455 -18.70 28.70 18.85
CA VAL A 455 -18.88 29.08 20.26
C VAL A 455 -20.30 28.80 20.79
N ASN A 456 -21.27 28.54 19.90
CA ASN A 456 -22.67 28.31 20.25
C ASN A 456 -23.15 26.92 19.78
N GLY A 457 -23.94 26.24 20.61
CA GLY A 457 -24.70 25.05 20.23
C GLY A 457 -25.82 25.34 19.20
N PRO A 458 -26.66 24.34 18.83
CA PRO A 458 -27.76 24.57 17.89
C PRO A 458 -28.70 25.63 18.43
N ASN A 459 -29.26 26.45 17.55
CA ASN A 459 -30.33 27.34 17.98
C ASN A 459 -31.56 26.49 18.35
N ARG A 460 -32.04 26.70 19.58
CA ARG A 460 -33.23 26.05 20.13
C ARG A 460 -34.52 26.44 19.39
N THR A 461 -34.53 27.59 18.74
CA THR A 461 -35.68 28.10 17.98
C THR A 461 -35.73 27.63 16.53
N THR A 462 -34.71 26.91 16.04
CA THR A 462 -34.71 26.35 14.69
C THR A 462 -35.82 25.32 14.53
N ARG A 463 -36.52 25.37 13.40
CA ARG A 463 -37.68 24.52 13.11
C ARG A 463 -37.32 23.39 12.14
N ASN A 464 -37.97 22.24 12.29
CA ASN A 464 -37.88 21.11 11.35
C ASN A 464 -38.80 21.30 10.12
N ASP A 465 -38.89 20.28 9.25
CA ASP A 465 -39.78 20.26 8.08
C ASP A 465 -41.26 20.51 8.40
N ALA A 466 -41.71 20.09 9.58
CA ALA A 466 -43.07 20.28 10.07
C ALA A 466 -43.29 21.64 10.77
N GLY A 467 -42.29 22.53 10.77
CA GLY A 467 -42.38 23.83 11.44
C GLY A 467 -42.25 23.79 12.96
N ASN A 468 -41.93 22.63 13.54
CA ASN A 468 -41.82 22.44 14.99
C ASN A 468 -40.38 22.65 15.47
N THR A 469 -40.22 23.26 16.65
CA THR A 469 -38.94 23.23 17.36
C THR A 469 -38.74 21.90 18.07
N ALA A 470 -37.52 21.60 18.51
CA ALA A 470 -37.24 20.41 19.31
C ALA A 470 -38.02 20.41 20.64
N ALA A 471 -38.24 21.59 21.23
CA ALA A 471 -39.07 21.72 22.43
C ALA A 471 -40.54 21.38 22.17
N ASP A 472 -41.07 21.75 20.99
CA ASP A 472 -42.43 21.40 20.58
C ASP A 472 -42.59 19.89 20.38
N GLU A 473 -41.61 19.22 19.78
CA GLU A 473 -41.60 17.75 19.66
C GLU A 473 -41.59 17.06 21.05
N VAL A 474 -40.84 17.59 22.02
CA VAL A 474 -40.85 17.05 23.41
C VAL A 474 -42.19 17.28 24.10
N ARG A 475 -42.83 18.44 23.89
CA ARG A 475 -44.17 18.71 24.43
C ARG A 475 -45.21 17.76 23.83
N ALA A 476 -45.16 17.54 22.52
CA ALA A 476 -46.03 16.57 21.85
C ALA A 476 -45.81 15.14 22.39
N LEU A 477 -44.55 14.74 22.60
CA LEU A 477 -44.21 13.44 23.20
C LEU A 477 -44.75 13.28 24.62
N ALA A 478 -44.66 14.32 25.45
CA ALA A 478 -45.20 14.32 26.81
C ALA A 478 -46.73 14.23 26.81
N ALA A 479 -47.39 14.94 25.89
CA ALA A 479 -48.85 14.92 25.75
C ALA A 479 -49.37 13.55 25.27
N ALA A 480 -48.68 12.92 24.32
CA ALA A 480 -49.04 11.61 23.80
C ALA A 480 -48.88 10.46 24.82
N ARG A 481 -48.18 10.70 25.94
CA ARG A 481 -47.82 9.65 26.90
C ARG A 481 -47.97 10.12 28.35
N PRO A 482 -49.20 10.02 28.91
CA PRO A 482 -49.49 10.41 30.28
C PRO A 482 -48.54 9.74 31.29
N GLY A 483 -48.06 10.51 32.28
CA GLY A 483 -47.13 10.03 33.33
C GLY A 483 -45.64 10.24 33.02
N ILE A 484 -45.30 10.79 31.84
CA ILE A 484 -43.93 11.10 31.46
C ILE A 484 -43.58 12.56 31.82
N ARG A 485 -42.60 12.75 32.71
CA ARG A 485 -42.13 14.06 33.18
C ARG A 485 -40.90 14.55 32.40
N LEU A 486 -41.09 15.12 31.21
CA LEU A 486 -39.98 15.66 30.36
C LEU A 486 -39.66 17.13 30.63
N HIS A 487 -40.17 17.72 31.71
CA HIS A 487 -39.99 19.14 32.04
C HIS A 487 -38.51 19.57 32.05
N SER A 488 -37.62 18.68 32.51
CA SER A 488 -36.18 18.93 32.53
C SER A 488 -35.53 18.95 31.15
N LEU A 489 -36.07 18.20 30.16
CA LEU A 489 -35.60 18.27 28.77
C LEU A 489 -36.14 19.53 28.09
N ILE A 490 -37.39 19.91 28.35
CA ILE A 490 -37.98 21.16 27.84
C ILE A 490 -37.20 22.37 28.34
N ALA A 491 -36.79 22.40 29.62
CA ALA A 491 -35.99 23.49 30.17
C ALA A 491 -34.55 23.56 29.59
N LEU A 492 -34.04 22.45 29.06
CA LEU A 492 -32.73 22.39 28.39
C LEU A 492 -32.80 22.71 26.91
N LEU A 493 -33.99 22.63 26.30
CA LEU A 493 -34.28 23.09 24.94
C LEU A 493 -34.89 24.49 24.99
#